data_AF-A0A1H9QYU8-F1
#
_entry.id   AF-A0A1H9QYU8-F1
#
_cell.length_a   1.000
_cell.length_b   1.000
_cell.length_c   1.000
_cell.angle_alpha   90.00
_cell.angle_beta   90.00
_cell.angle_gamma   90.00
#
_symmetry.space_group_name_H-M   'P 1'
#
loop_
_entity.id
_entity.type
_entity.pdbx_description
1 polymer ?
#
loop_
_entity_poly.entity_id
_entity_poly.type
_entity_poly.pdbx_seq_one_letter_code
_entity_poly.pdbx_strand_id
1 'polypeptide(L)'
;MTSTGLSRLAHAAPRLLQLGAVVALAGAVAVGYVTAQKTASNRLALHAEAPAGVAIQDFDPARHEGPAGEATLLAQIDPDAAIAVRYREGLTRMRAVVYPLLSSRATGGAEPVVLGLVYYPDRARTVEPMAADTLLPEPIGEGAVGPVVRLSGFPGAPDALQARATEAFAAAGFALAPSQVALTPFPEGRAAALEAPVPSHMRTALFLLALVLMVSSVVLRHSRARRTEVRRINEMVRHQPPRRHRSPRTARAQNRFAPLAEQEELLPEPPAAPVTRLGRLRGVHRTS
;
A
#
# COMPACT_ATOMS: atom_id res chain seq x y z
N MET A 1 18.56 21.37 30.57
CA MET A 1 18.80 21.15 29.12
C MET A 1 19.02 22.50 28.45
N THR A 2 20.18 22.70 27.83
CA THR A 2 20.70 24.00 27.41
C THR A 2 20.11 24.46 26.07
N SER A 3 19.81 25.76 25.93
CA SER A 3 19.22 26.34 24.70
C SER A 3 20.08 26.17 23.45
N THR A 4 21.36 25.88 23.62
CA THR A 4 22.34 25.58 22.56
C THR A 4 22.10 24.25 21.85
N GLY A 5 21.41 23.27 22.47
CA GLY A 5 21.09 22.00 21.81
C GLY A 5 20.00 22.14 20.74
N LEU A 6 18.97 22.93 21.02
CA LEU A 6 17.82 23.13 20.12
C LEU A 6 18.20 23.86 18.83
N SER A 7 19.15 24.80 18.90
CA SER A 7 19.60 25.55 17.71
C SER A 7 20.37 24.66 16.72
N ARG A 8 21.20 23.74 17.21
CA ARG A 8 21.93 22.77 16.37
C ARG A 8 20.98 21.81 15.66
N LEU A 9 19.98 21.28 16.37
CA LEU A 9 18.94 20.41 15.78
C LEU A 9 18.15 21.14 14.71
N ALA A 10 17.79 22.40 14.94
CA ALA A 10 17.14 23.20 13.91
C ALA A 10 18.01 23.26 12.65
N HIS A 11 19.31 23.59 12.74
CA HIS A 11 20.16 23.73 11.55
C HIS A 11 20.35 22.41 10.79
N ALA A 12 20.41 21.27 11.48
CA ALA A 12 20.56 19.96 10.87
C ALA A 12 19.29 19.43 10.18
N ALA A 13 18.09 19.86 10.60
CA ALA A 13 16.81 19.31 10.12
C ALA A 13 16.66 19.15 8.59
N PRO A 14 16.93 20.15 7.72
CA PRO A 14 16.76 19.97 6.27
C PRO A 14 17.73 18.95 5.67
N ARG A 15 18.94 18.80 6.26
CA ARG A 15 19.91 17.78 5.84
C ARG A 15 19.45 16.39 6.26
N LEU A 16 18.91 16.25 7.47
CA LEU A 16 18.33 15.00 7.94
C LEU A 16 17.14 14.56 7.08
N LEU A 17 16.27 15.49 6.70
CA LEU A 17 15.15 15.19 5.78
C LEU A 17 15.64 14.76 4.40
N GLN A 18 16.69 15.38 3.86
CA GLN A 18 17.29 14.97 2.59
C GLN A 18 17.91 13.57 2.68
N LEU A 19 18.64 13.29 3.76
CA LEU A 19 19.19 11.95 4.00
C LEU A 19 18.07 10.91 4.07
N GLY A 20 17.00 11.21 4.82
CA GLY A 20 15.81 10.34 4.87
C GLY A 20 15.16 10.13 3.50
N ALA A 21 15.06 11.17 2.68
CA ALA A 21 14.54 11.07 1.31
C ALA A 21 15.41 10.16 0.42
N VAL A 22 16.74 10.30 0.50
CA VAL A 22 17.69 9.45 -0.24
C VAL A 22 17.58 7.99 0.20
N VAL A 23 17.52 7.73 1.50
CA VAL A 23 17.35 6.36 2.04
C VAL A 23 16.02 5.75 1.60
N ALA A 24 14.91 6.51 1.70
CA ALA A 24 13.60 6.05 1.25
C ALA A 24 13.57 5.76 -0.26
N LEU A 25 14.20 6.62 -1.07
CA LEU A 25 14.31 6.42 -2.51
C LEU A 25 15.16 5.19 -2.86
N ALA A 26 16.30 5.01 -2.19
CA ALA A 26 17.14 3.81 -2.34
C ALA A 26 16.37 2.54 -1.98
N GLY A 27 15.59 2.57 -0.89
CA GLY A 27 14.68 1.48 -0.52
C GLY A 27 13.63 1.20 -1.61
N ALA A 28 13.00 2.24 -2.17
CA ALA A 28 12.03 2.10 -3.25
C ALA A 28 12.65 1.45 -4.51
N VAL A 29 13.89 1.82 -4.85
CA VAL A 29 14.66 1.22 -5.95
C VAL A 29 14.99 -0.24 -5.66
N ALA A 30 15.46 -0.57 -4.44
CA ALA A 30 15.76 -1.95 -4.05
C ALA A 30 14.53 -2.86 -4.13
N VAL A 31 13.38 -2.40 -3.60
CA VAL A 31 12.11 -3.12 -3.74
C VAL A 31 11.70 -3.23 -5.22
N GLY A 32 11.88 -2.15 -6.00
CA GLY A 32 11.65 -2.14 -7.44
C GLY A 32 12.46 -3.20 -8.18
N TYR A 33 13.75 -3.33 -7.83
CA TYR A 33 14.64 -4.34 -8.40
C TYR A 33 14.16 -5.76 -8.10
N VAL A 34 13.81 -6.07 -6.84
CA VAL A 34 13.25 -7.39 -6.47
C VAL A 34 11.96 -7.69 -7.24
N THR A 35 11.05 -6.72 -7.35
CA THR A 35 9.82 -6.90 -8.13
C THR A 35 10.09 -7.11 -9.63
N ALA A 36 11.10 -6.42 -10.18
CA ALA A 36 11.50 -6.56 -11.57
C ALA A 36 12.13 -7.93 -11.83
N GLN A 37 12.96 -8.44 -10.90
CA GLN A 37 13.50 -9.80 -10.96
C GLN A 37 12.38 -10.84 -10.93
N LYS A 38 11.41 -10.72 -10.02
CA LYS A 38 10.26 -11.65 -9.97
C LYS A 38 9.45 -11.60 -11.27
N THR A 39 9.21 -10.41 -11.81
CA THR A 39 8.51 -10.24 -13.10
C THR A 39 9.29 -10.89 -14.25
N ALA A 40 10.62 -10.74 -14.27
CA ALA A 40 11.48 -11.39 -15.26
C ALA A 40 11.45 -12.92 -15.12
N SER A 41 11.52 -13.46 -13.89
CA SER A 41 11.38 -14.89 -13.62
C SER A 41 10.03 -15.44 -14.08
N ASN A 42 8.93 -14.71 -13.83
CA ASN A 42 7.61 -15.10 -14.29
C ASN A 42 7.54 -15.13 -15.84
N ARG A 43 8.14 -14.15 -16.52
CA ARG A 43 8.22 -14.13 -17.99
C ARG A 43 9.06 -15.26 -18.56
N LEU A 44 10.17 -15.61 -17.91
CA LEU A 44 10.96 -16.78 -18.31
C LEU A 44 10.16 -18.07 -18.11
N ALA A 45 9.39 -18.17 -17.03
CA ALA A 45 8.53 -19.31 -16.77
C ALA A 45 7.43 -19.47 -17.84
N LEU A 46 6.86 -18.39 -18.39
CA LEU A 46 5.89 -18.48 -19.50
C LEU A 46 6.43 -19.24 -20.71
N HIS A 47 7.73 -19.12 -20.98
CA HIS A 47 8.39 -19.84 -22.08
C HIS A 47 8.86 -21.25 -21.69
N ALA A 48 8.91 -21.55 -20.39
CA ALA A 48 9.20 -22.88 -19.88
C ALA A 48 7.94 -23.74 -19.84
N GLU A 49 8.12 -25.06 -19.94
CA GLU A 49 7.04 -26.02 -19.72
C GLU A 49 6.49 -25.87 -18.28
N ALA A 50 5.18 -26.08 -18.14
CA ALA A 50 4.55 -26.06 -16.82
C ALA A 50 5.11 -27.21 -15.96
N PRO A 51 5.28 -27.01 -14.64
CA PRO A 51 5.72 -28.07 -13.76
C PRO A 51 4.80 -29.30 -13.86
N ALA A 52 5.40 -30.49 -13.89
CA ALA A 52 4.67 -31.74 -13.90
C ALA A 52 3.74 -31.83 -12.68
N GLY A 53 2.56 -32.42 -12.86
CA GLY A 53 1.63 -32.65 -11.76
C GLY A 53 2.18 -33.69 -10.80
N VAL A 54 2.41 -33.31 -9.55
CA VAL A 54 2.91 -34.20 -8.50
C VAL A 54 1.81 -34.43 -7.47
N ALA A 55 1.68 -35.67 -6.99
CA ALA A 55 0.73 -35.96 -5.93
C ALA A 55 1.09 -35.19 -4.65
N ILE A 56 0.09 -34.64 -3.96
CA ILE A 56 0.35 -33.76 -2.80
C ILE A 56 1.18 -34.44 -1.70
N GLN A 57 1.01 -35.74 -1.50
CA GLN A 57 1.80 -36.51 -0.52
C GLN A 57 3.29 -36.64 -0.87
N ASP A 58 3.63 -36.46 -2.15
CA ASP A 58 5.00 -36.57 -2.68
C ASP A 58 5.60 -35.18 -2.96
N PHE A 59 4.91 -34.10 -2.61
CA PHE A 59 5.37 -32.74 -2.89
C PHE A 59 6.62 -32.36 -2.07
N ASP A 60 7.56 -31.72 -2.74
CA ASP A 60 8.84 -31.26 -2.20
C ASP A 60 9.14 -29.92 -2.88
N PRO A 61 9.07 -28.79 -2.16
CA PRO A 61 9.30 -27.46 -2.73
C PRO A 61 10.63 -27.34 -3.48
N ALA A 62 11.68 -28.05 -3.02
CA ALA A 62 13.00 -27.95 -3.62
C ALA A 62 13.11 -28.64 -4.99
N ARG A 63 12.19 -29.55 -5.31
CA ARG A 63 12.23 -30.39 -6.52
C ARG A 63 11.07 -30.16 -7.47
N HIS A 64 9.93 -29.75 -6.93
CA HIS A 64 8.66 -29.74 -7.66
C HIS A 64 8.15 -28.32 -7.97
N GLU A 65 8.86 -27.28 -7.53
CA GLU A 65 8.59 -25.91 -7.96
C GLU A 65 9.30 -25.56 -9.27
N GLY A 66 8.58 -24.86 -10.14
CA GLY A 66 9.11 -24.30 -11.38
C GLY A 66 9.95 -23.05 -11.15
N PRO A 67 10.53 -22.46 -12.23
CA PRO A 67 11.40 -21.28 -12.14
C PRO A 67 10.74 -20.05 -11.51
N ALA A 68 9.42 -19.93 -11.60
CA ALA A 68 8.64 -18.86 -10.98
C ALA A 68 8.21 -19.19 -9.54
N GLY A 69 8.62 -20.31 -8.97
CA GLY A 69 8.08 -20.83 -7.70
C GLY A 69 6.62 -21.25 -7.81
N GLU A 70 6.19 -21.71 -8.99
CA GLU A 70 4.86 -22.27 -9.22
C GLU A 70 4.91 -23.80 -9.10
N ALA A 71 3.81 -24.43 -8.73
CA ALA A 71 3.70 -25.88 -8.64
C ALA A 71 2.37 -26.38 -9.21
N THR A 72 2.36 -27.63 -9.62
CA THR A 72 1.13 -28.34 -10.02
C THR A 72 0.94 -29.54 -9.10
N LEU A 73 -0.14 -29.52 -8.31
CA LEU A 73 -0.47 -30.56 -7.35
C LEU A 73 -1.64 -31.42 -7.85
N LEU A 74 -1.58 -32.72 -7.58
CA LEU A 74 -2.68 -33.67 -7.71
C LEU A 74 -3.16 -34.04 -6.31
N ALA A 75 -4.41 -33.70 -6.00
CA ALA A 75 -5.01 -33.92 -4.69
C ALA A 75 -6.49 -34.27 -4.82
N GLN A 76 -7.03 -34.99 -3.84
CA GLN A 76 -8.48 -35.05 -3.64
C GLN A 76 -8.91 -33.81 -2.86
N ILE A 77 -10.04 -33.22 -3.23
CA ILE A 77 -10.70 -32.15 -2.48
C ILE A 77 -12.00 -32.68 -1.90
N ASP A 78 -12.26 -32.34 -0.64
CA ASP A 78 -13.59 -32.44 -0.04
C ASP A 78 -14.29 -31.07 -0.19
N PRO A 79 -15.23 -30.92 -1.15
CA PRO A 79 -15.92 -29.65 -1.37
C PRO A 79 -16.88 -29.30 -0.23
N ASP A 80 -17.43 -30.30 0.45
CA ASP A 80 -18.37 -30.12 1.56
C ASP A 80 -17.66 -29.64 2.83
N ALA A 81 -16.36 -29.92 2.94
CA ALA A 81 -15.48 -29.42 4.00
C ALA A 81 -14.95 -28.00 3.77
N ALA A 82 -15.40 -27.28 2.74
CA ALA A 82 -14.92 -25.92 2.47
C ALA A 82 -15.26 -24.96 3.61
N ILE A 83 -14.29 -24.13 4.02
CA ILE A 83 -14.47 -23.11 5.07
C ILE A 83 -14.22 -21.71 4.54
N ALA A 84 -15.01 -20.75 5.01
CA ALA A 84 -14.78 -19.33 4.74
C ALA A 84 -13.98 -18.70 5.89
N VAL A 85 -12.76 -18.26 5.59
CA VAL A 85 -11.85 -17.67 6.58
C VAL A 85 -11.72 -16.17 6.33
N ARG A 86 -11.82 -15.37 7.41
CA ARG A 86 -11.49 -13.94 7.39
C ARG A 86 -10.12 -13.74 8.00
N TYR A 87 -9.24 -13.03 7.29
CA TYR A 87 -7.89 -12.76 7.75
C TYR A 87 -7.48 -11.32 7.46
N ARG A 88 -6.33 -10.91 7.99
CA ARG A 88 -5.78 -9.56 7.76
C ARG A 88 -4.45 -9.68 7.05
N GLU A 89 -4.33 -8.96 5.94
CA GLU A 89 -3.09 -8.84 5.17
C GLU A 89 -2.65 -7.38 5.19
N GLY A 90 -1.62 -7.09 5.98
CA GLY A 90 -1.22 -5.72 6.28
C GLY A 90 -2.31 -4.96 7.05
N LEU A 91 -2.92 -3.96 6.40
CA LEU A 91 -4.03 -3.17 6.93
C LEU A 91 -5.39 -3.56 6.34
N THR A 92 -5.40 -4.49 5.39
CA THR A 92 -6.58 -4.89 4.62
C THR A 92 -7.22 -6.12 5.26
N ARG A 93 -8.53 -6.09 5.43
CA ARG A 93 -9.31 -7.28 5.79
C ARG A 93 -9.64 -8.04 4.51
N MET A 94 -9.31 -9.31 4.49
CA MET A 94 -9.47 -10.22 3.38
C MET A 94 -10.39 -11.37 3.79
N ARG A 95 -11.00 -12.02 2.81
CA ARG A 95 -11.72 -13.27 2.98
C ARG A 95 -11.08 -14.30 2.04
N ALA A 96 -11.12 -15.57 2.41
CA ALA A 96 -10.79 -16.65 1.49
C ALA A 96 -11.75 -17.81 1.70
N VAL A 97 -12.04 -18.55 0.63
CA VAL A 97 -12.61 -19.89 0.72
C VAL A 97 -11.45 -20.86 0.70
N VAL A 98 -11.38 -21.74 1.70
CA VAL A 98 -10.30 -22.71 1.87
C VAL A 98 -10.86 -24.10 1.78
N TYR A 99 -10.25 -24.94 0.97
CA TYR A 99 -10.58 -26.36 0.85
C TYR A 99 -9.42 -27.20 1.39
N PRO A 100 -9.73 -28.30 2.09
CA PRO A 100 -8.70 -29.25 2.49
C PRO A 100 -8.20 -30.01 1.27
N LEU A 101 -6.89 -30.15 1.15
CA LEU A 101 -6.24 -31.01 0.17
C LEU A 101 -5.87 -32.32 0.83
N LEU A 102 -6.46 -33.39 0.33
CA LEU A 102 -6.26 -34.75 0.79
C LEU A 102 -5.34 -35.50 -0.16
N SER A 103 -4.78 -36.61 0.32
CA SER A 103 -4.03 -37.53 -0.54
C SER A 103 -4.85 -37.91 -1.76
N SER A 104 -4.20 -37.94 -2.93
CA SER A 104 -4.82 -38.46 -4.16
C SER A 104 -5.29 -39.92 -4.02
N ARG A 105 -4.77 -40.65 -3.02
CA ARG A 105 -5.12 -42.04 -2.68
C ARG A 105 -5.91 -42.17 -1.37
N ALA A 106 -6.51 -41.09 -0.87
CA ALA A 106 -7.33 -41.14 0.32
C ALA A 106 -8.49 -42.13 0.14
N THR A 107 -8.80 -42.89 1.19
CA THR A 107 -9.93 -43.83 1.25
C THR A 107 -10.99 -43.29 2.20
N GLY A 108 -12.28 -43.43 1.87
CA GLY A 108 -13.38 -42.83 2.64
C GLY A 108 -13.68 -43.47 4.00
N GLY A 109 -12.92 -44.48 4.43
CA GLY A 109 -13.19 -45.25 5.65
C GLY A 109 -12.39 -44.85 6.89
N ALA A 110 -11.29 -44.11 6.73
CA ALA A 110 -10.48 -43.57 7.82
C ALA A 110 -10.54 -42.04 7.78
N GLU A 111 -10.48 -41.36 8.93
CA GLU A 111 -10.43 -39.89 8.99
C GLU A 111 -9.33 -39.37 8.06
N PRO A 112 -9.67 -38.69 6.96
CA PRO A 112 -8.69 -38.33 5.96
C PRO A 112 -7.77 -37.24 6.52
N VAL A 113 -6.47 -37.48 6.47
CA VAL A 113 -5.47 -36.50 6.91
C VAL A 113 -5.35 -35.40 5.86
N VAL A 114 -5.53 -34.15 6.29
CA VAL A 114 -5.34 -32.95 5.47
C VAL A 114 -3.85 -32.71 5.28
N LEU A 115 -3.37 -32.92 4.05
CA LEU A 115 -1.97 -32.74 3.67
C LEU A 115 -1.67 -31.32 3.20
N GLY A 116 -2.70 -30.56 2.83
CA GLY A 116 -2.55 -29.19 2.43
C GLY A 116 -3.86 -28.43 2.39
N LEU A 117 -3.78 -27.17 1.97
CA LEU A 117 -4.89 -26.24 1.89
C LEU A 117 -4.81 -25.51 0.56
N VAL A 118 -5.89 -25.50 -0.21
CA VAL A 118 -6.03 -24.58 -1.34
C VAL A 118 -6.97 -23.46 -0.93
N TYR A 119 -6.60 -22.22 -1.24
CA TYR A 119 -7.42 -21.08 -0.86
C TYR A 119 -7.60 -20.10 -2.01
N TYR A 120 -8.82 -19.58 -2.11
CA TYR A 120 -9.24 -18.62 -3.11
C TYR A 120 -9.48 -17.28 -2.42
N PRO A 121 -8.53 -16.33 -2.49
CA PRO A 121 -8.67 -15.04 -1.84
C PRO A 121 -9.73 -14.18 -2.53
N ASP A 122 -10.59 -13.57 -1.73
CA ASP A 122 -11.61 -12.62 -2.16
C ASP A 122 -11.43 -11.29 -1.40
N ARG A 123 -11.54 -10.20 -2.16
CA ARG A 123 -11.55 -8.86 -1.57
C ARG A 123 -12.91 -8.68 -0.95
N ALA A 124 -12.94 -8.67 0.39
CA ALA A 124 -14.09 -8.70 1.31
C ALA A 124 -15.22 -7.65 1.11
N ARG A 125 -15.35 -7.01 -0.05
CA ARG A 125 -16.36 -6.00 -0.38
C ARG A 125 -17.63 -6.58 -0.99
N THR A 126 -17.57 -7.74 -1.63
CA THR A 126 -18.72 -8.36 -2.27
C THR A 126 -19.41 -9.32 -1.29
N VAL A 127 -20.68 -9.07 -1.00
CA VAL A 127 -21.52 -9.89 -0.11
C VAL A 127 -21.95 -11.18 -0.80
N GLU A 128 -21.59 -11.37 -2.07
CA GLU A 128 -21.97 -12.57 -2.80
C GLU A 128 -21.34 -13.82 -2.16
N PRO A 129 -22.14 -14.84 -1.87
CA PRO A 129 -21.61 -16.13 -1.51
C PRO A 129 -20.83 -16.64 -2.73
N MET A 130 -19.51 -16.74 -2.59
CA MET A 130 -18.70 -17.47 -3.56
C MET A 130 -19.29 -18.87 -3.69
N ALA A 131 -19.86 -19.19 -4.85
CA ALA A 131 -20.32 -20.53 -5.14
C ALA A 131 -19.07 -21.42 -5.16
N ALA A 132 -18.92 -22.25 -4.13
CA ALA A 132 -17.75 -23.11 -3.93
C ALA A 132 -17.45 -23.94 -5.19
N ASP A 133 -18.52 -24.36 -5.87
CA ASP A 133 -18.49 -25.22 -7.04
C ASP A 133 -17.88 -24.54 -8.28
N THR A 134 -17.87 -23.20 -8.32
CA THR A 134 -17.30 -22.43 -9.45
C THR A 134 -15.81 -22.17 -9.33
N LEU A 135 -15.22 -22.44 -8.16
CA LEU A 135 -13.81 -22.13 -7.90
C LEU A 135 -12.88 -23.29 -8.24
N LEU A 136 -13.38 -24.52 -8.12
CA LEU A 136 -12.58 -25.70 -8.36
C LEU A 136 -12.40 -25.93 -9.87
N PRO A 137 -11.21 -26.34 -10.31
CA PRO A 137 -11.01 -26.73 -11.70
C PRO A 137 -11.78 -28.02 -12.02
N GLU A 138 -11.91 -28.31 -13.31
CA GLU A 138 -12.52 -29.56 -13.77
C GLU A 138 -11.83 -30.78 -13.14
N PRO A 139 -12.61 -31.71 -12.54
CA PRO A 139 -12.04 -32.90 -11.94
C PRO A 139 -11.44 -33.81 -13.01
N ILE A 140 -10.27 -34.39 -12.71
CA ILE A 140 -9.61 -35.38 -13.57
C ILE A 140 -10.05 -36.81 -13.24
N GLY A 141 -10.83 -36.99 -12.18
CA GLY A 141 -11.39 -38.26 -11.73
C GLY A 141 -12.12 -38.10 -10.40
N GLU A 142 -12.80 -39.17 -9.97
CA GLU A 142 -13.47 -39.23 -8.68
C GLU A 142 -12.65 -40.05 -7.69
N GLY A 143 -12.44 -39.48 -6.50
CA GLY A 143 -11.79 -40.12 -5.37
C GLY A 143 -12.80 -40.75 -4.42
N ALA A 144 -12.31 -41.30 -3.31
CA ALA A 144 -13.19 -41.89 -2.29
C ALA A 144 -13.81 -40.83 -1.37
N VAL A 145 -13.19 -39.66 -1.24
CA VAL A 145 -13.69 -38.55 -0.41
C VAL A 145 -14.31 -37.46 -1.28
N GLY A 146 -13.77 -37.22 -2.47
CA GLY A 146 -14.28 -36.23 -3.41
C GLY A 146 -13.46 -36.20 -4.69
N PRO A 147 -13.67 -35.18 -5.54
CA PRO A 147 -13.02 -35.08 -6.84
C PRO A 147 -11.49 -35.03 -6.71
N VAL A 148 -10.81 -35.76 -7.59
CA VAL A 148 -9.37 -35.61 -7.81
C VAL A 148 -9.18 -34.46 -8.78
N VAL A 149 -8.44 -33.45 -8.36
CA VAL A 149 -8.18 -32.24 -9.15
C VAL A 149 -6.69 -32.05 -9.41
N ARG A 150 -6.40 -31.37 -10.52
CA ARG A 150 -5.07 -30.84 -10.83
C ARG A 150 -5.07 -29.34 -10.55
N LEU A 151 -4.32 -28.93 -9.53
CA LEU A 151 -4.24 -27.55 -9.10
C LEU A 151 -2.88 -26.97 -9.47
N SER A 152 -2.86 -25.98 -10.36
CA SER A 152 -1.65 -25.19 -10.64
C SER A 152 -1.73 -23.86 -9.90
N GLY A 153 -0.64 -23.48 -9.24
CA GLY A 153 -0.62 -22.31 -8.38
C GLY A 153 0.73 -21.93 -7.82
N PHE A 154 0.76 -20.91 -6.95
CA PHE A 154 1.92 -20.59 -6.13
C PHE A 154 1.81 -21.28 -4.76
N PRO A 155 2.81 -22.07 -4.34
CA PRO A 155 2.89 -22.58 -2.98
C PRO A 155 3.02 -21.44 -1.97
N GLY A 156 2.45 -21.65 -0.79
CA GLY A 156 2.45 -20.72 0.32
C GLY A 156 1.13 -20.00 0.54
N ALA A 157 0.98 -19.51 1.76
CA ALA A 157 -0.11 -18.63 2.18
C ALA A 157 0.37 -17.51 3.07
N PRO A 158 -0.38 -16.39 3.15
CA PRO A 158 -0.23 -15.47 4.26
C PRO A 158 -0.35 -16.23 5.59
N ASP A 159 0.62 -16.07 6.49
CA ASP A 159 0.65 -16.79 7.78
C ASP A 159 -0.66 -16.66 8.57
N ALA A 160 -1.25 -15.46 8.54
CA ALA A 160 -2.52 -15.17 9.20
C ALA A 160 -3.71 -15.96 8.61
N LEU A 161 -3.69 -16.25 7.30
CA LEU A 161 -4.69 -17.10 6.66
C LEU A 161 -4.45 -18.56 7.02
N GLN A 162 -3.22 -19.04 6.90
CA GLN A 162 -2.86 -20.42 7.21
C GLN A 162 -3.21 -20.77 8.66
N ALA A 163 -2.80 -19.95 9.62
CA ALA A 163 -3.10 -20.18 11.03
C ALA A 163 -4.61 -20.27 11.31
N ARG A 164 -5.41 -19.39 10.69
CA ARG A 164 -6.87 -19.40 10.86
C ARG A 164 -7.55 -20.58 10.19
N ALA A 165 -7.08 -20.99 9.01
CA ALA A 165 -7.58 -22.15 8.32
C ALA A 165 -7.26 -23.43 9.11
N THR A 166 -6.01 -23.61 9.55
CA THR A 166 -5.58 -24.73 10.40
C THR A 166 -6.41 -24.79 11.69
N GLU A 167 -6.61 -23.66 12.39
CA GLU A 167 -7.46 -23.58 13.59
C GLU A 167 -8.89 -24.04 13.30
N ALA A 168 -9.49 -23.55 12.20
CA ALA A 168 -10.86 -23.87 11.83
C ALA A 168 -11.04 -25.34 11.42
N PHE A 169 -10.12 -25.92 10.64
CA PHE A 169 -10.17 -27.34 10.28
C PHE A 169 -9.94 -28.26 11.48
N ALA A 170 -9.01 -27.91 12.38
CA ALA A 170 -8.81 -28.66 13.61
C ALA A 170 -10.07 -28.63 14.50
N ALA A 171 -10.73 -27.47 14.61
CA ALA A 171 -11.99 -27.34 15.35
C ALA A 171 -13.15 -28.12 14.72
N ALA A 172 -13.12 -28.31 13.40
CA ALA A 172 -14.07 -29.14 12.66
C ALA A 172 -13.77 -30.65 12.73
N GLY A 173 -12.72 -31.07 13.45
CA GLY A 173 -12.38 -32.47 13.67
C GLY A 173 -11.46 -33.09 12.61
N PHE A 174 -10.88 -32.30 11.70
CA PHE A 174 -9.96 -32.83 10.70
C PHE A 174 -8.59 -33.13 11.30
N ALA A 175 -8.04 -34.31 10.99
CA ALA A 175 -6.65 -34.63 11.26
C ALA A 175 -5.74 -33.84 10.30
N LEU A 176 -4.81 -33.06 10.85
CA LEU A 176 -3.93 -32.20 10.06
C LEU A 176 -2.50 -32.75 10.02
N ALA A 177 -1.88 -32.74 8.83
CA ALA A 177 -0.47 -33.07 8.71
C ALA A 177 0.42 -32.05 9.46
N PRO A 178 1.58 -32.46 10.01
CA PRO A 178 2.52 -31.54 10.67
C PRO A 178 3.04 -30.44 9.74
N SER A 179 3.22 -30.77 8.45
CA SER A 179 3.63 -29.85 7.39
C SER A 179 2.55 -29.80 6.32
N GLN A 180 1.68 -28.80 6.39
CA GLN A 180 0.64 -28.56 5.38
C GLN A 180 1.19 -27.74 4.22
N VAL A 181 0.92 -28.20 3.00
CA VAL A 181 1.20 -27.42 1.79
C VAL A 181 0.04 -26.45 1.57
N ALA A 182 0.31 -25.15 1.59
CA ALA A 182 -0.69 -24.17 1.15
C ALA A 182 -0.50 -23.87 -0.35
N LEU A 183 -1.57 -23.72 -1.11
CA LEU A 183 -1.52 -23.41 -2.54
C LEU A 183 -2.51 -22.29 -2.89
N THR A 184 -2.01 -21.29 -3.62
CA THR A 184 -2.83 -20.25 -4.27
C THR A 184 -3.02 -20.63 -5.73
N PRO A 185 -4.20 -21.09 -6.15
CA PRO A 185 -4.41 -21.56 -7.52
C PRO A 185 -4.44 -20.39 -8.52
N PHE A 186 -4.28 -20.72 -9.80
CA PHE A 186 -4.42 -19.79 -10.92
C PHE A 186 -5.85 -19.83 -11.50
N PRO A 187 -6.78 -18.97 -11.03
CA PRO A 187 -8.18 -19.04 -11.47
C PRO A 187 -8.35 -18.76 -12.97
N GLU A 188 -7.54 -17.86 -13.52
CA GLU A 188 -7.55 -17.48 -14.95
C GLU A 188 -6.49 -18.27 -15.75
N GLY A 189 -5.89 -19.29 -15.14
CA GLY A 189 -4.82 -20.09 -15.73
C GLY A 189 -3.42 -19.49 -15.55
N ARG A 190 -2.42 -20.32 -15.89
CA ARG A 190 -0.99 -20.03 -15.67
C ARG A 190 -0.51 -18.77 -16.38
N ALA A 191 -0.91 -18.58 -17.63
CA ALA A 191 -0.45 -17.43 -18.42
C ALA A 191 -0.85 -16.10 -17.79
N ALA A 192 -2.12 -15.95 -17.42
CA ALA A 192 -2.65 -14.76 -16.75
C ALA A 192 -1.94 -14.49 -15.41
N ALA A 193 -1.72 -15.52 -14.61
CA ALA A 193 -1.06 -15.39 -13.32
C ALA A 193 0.42 -14.96 -13.43
N LEU A 194 1.14 -15.45 -14.44
CA LEU A 194 2.55 -15.10 -14.66
C LEU A 194 2.73 -13.75 -15.36
N GLU A 195 1.78 -13.32 -16.19
CA GLU A 195 1.80 -12.00 -16.84
C GLU A 195 1.39 -10.86 -15.90
N ALA A 196 0.61 -11.18 -14.86
CA ALA A 196 0.12 -10.19 -13.91
C ALA A 196 1.28 -9.39 -13.28
N PRO A 197 1.22 -8.05 -13.32
CA PRO A 197 2.23 -7.23 -12.65
C PRO A 197 2.17 -7.50 -11.15
N VAL A 198 3.32 -7.68 -10.50
CA VAL A 198 3.39 -7.84 -9.04
C VAL A 198 3.33 -6.45 -8.40
N PRO A 199 2.18 -5.98 -7.86
CA PRO A 199 2.13 -4.68 -7.22
C PRO A 199 2.95 -4.72 -5.92
N SER A 200 3.74 -3.68 -5.68
CA SER A 200 4.41 -3.48 -4.39
C SER A 200 3.95 -2.17 -3.76
N HIS A 201 2.98 -2.28 -2.85
CA HIS A 201 2.53 -1.14 -2.04
C HIS A 201 3.68 -0.52 -1.24
N MET A 202 4.65 -1.34 -0.82
CA MET A 202 5.85 -0.89 -0.11
C MET A 202 6.69 0.05 -0.98
N ARG A 203 6.94 -0.31 -2.25
CA ARG A 203 7.66 0.56 -3.19
C ARG A 203 6.96 1.91 -3.35
N THR A 204 5.64 1.90 -3.56
CA THR A 204 4.87 3.14 -3.70
C THR A 204 4.92 3.99 -2.42
N ALA A 205 4.78 3.37 -1.24
CA ALA A 205 4.85 4.05 0.03
C ALA A 205 6.23 4.70 0.27
N LEU A 206 7.31 3.98 -0.02
CA LEU A 206 8.69 4.49 0.09
C LEU A 206 8.94 5.65 -0.87
N PHE A 207 8.42 5.56 -2.10
CA PHE A 207 8.53 6.64 -3.08
C PHE A 207 7.77 7.90 -2.62
N LEU A 208 6.53 7.75 -2.13
CA LEU A 208 5.75 8.86 -1.59
C LEU A 208 6.42 9.49 -0.36
N LEU A 209 6.98 8.66 0.53
CA LEU A 209 7.74 9.14 1.69
C LEU A 209 8.96 9.96 1.25
N ALA A 210 9.73 9.48 0.28
CA ALA A 210 10.87 10.22 -0.27
C ALA A 210 10.45 11.58 -0.84
N LEU A 211 9.34 11.62 -1.58
CA LEU A 211 8.77 12.86 -2.13
C LEU A 211 8.38 13.84 -1.02
N VAL A 212 7.64 13.39 0.00
CA VAL A 212 7.22 14.24 1.13
C VAL A 212 8.42 14.81 1.89
N LEU A 213 9.44 14.00 2.15
CA LEU A 213 10.67 14.44 2.82
C LEU A 213 11.44 15.47 1.97
N MET A 214 11.50 15.27 0.66
CA MET A 214 12.15 16.19 -0.27
C MET A 214 11.44 17.55 -0.30
N VAL A 215 10.12 17.56 -0.48
CA VAL A 215 9.31 18.80 -0.47
C VAL A 215 9.43 19.52 0.88
N SER A 216 9.33 18.77 1.99
CA SER A 216 9.47 19.33 3.34
C SER A 216 10.84 20.00 3.54
N SER A 217 11.92 19.40 3.01
CA SER A 217 13.25 20.00 3.09
C SER A 217 13.35 21.32 2.32
N VAL A 218 12.78 21.39 1.10
CA VAL A 218 12.74 22.62 0.28
C VAL A 218 11.95 23.71 1.00
N VAL A 219 10.76 23.41 1.52
CA VAL A 219 9.92 24.36 2.27
C VAL A 219 10.62 24.88 3.52
N LEU A 220 11.30 24.02 4.27
CA LEU A 220 12.08 24.42 5.45
C LEU A 220 13.29 25.29 5.09
N ARG A 221 13.98 25.00 3.98
CA ARG A 221 15.08 25.84 3.49
C ARG A 221 14.57 27.22 3.09
N HIS A 222 13.46 27.28 2.34
CA HIS A 222 12.86 28.53 1.88
C HIS A 222 12.32 29.39 3.03
N SER A 223 11.59 28.79 3.96
CA SER A 223 11.08 29.50 5.14
C SER A 223 12.19 30.05 6.02
N ARG A 224 13.34 29.35 6.12
CA ARG A 224 14.52 29.86 6.83
C ARG A 224 15.18 31.02 6.10
N ALA A 225 15.36 30.92 4.78
CA ALA A 225 15.90 32.00 3.97
C ALA A 225 15.07 33.28 4.15
N ARG A 226 13.73 33.17 4.07
CA ARG A 226 12.81 34.29 4.34
C ARG A 226 12.95 34.83 5.76
N ARG A 227 13.04 33.98 6.78
CA ARG A 227 13.24 34.44 8.18
C ARG A 227 14.58 35.17 8.37
N THR A 228 15.64 34.71 7.72
CA THR A 228 16.94 35.40 7.78
C THR A 228 16.92 36.74 7.05
N GLU A 229 16.22 36.83 5.92
CA GLU A 229 16.04 38.07 5.17
C GLU A 229 15.24 39.10 5.97
N VAL A 230 14.09 38.70 6.53
CA VAL A 230 13.29 39.57 7.41
C VAL A 230 14.07 40.04 8.63
N ARG A 231 14.91 39.17 9.24
CA ARG A 231 15.80 39.57 10.33
C ARG A 231 16.82 40.60 9.89
N ARG A 232 17.48 40.39 8.75
CA ARG A 232 18.42 41.37 8.18
C ARG A 232 17.75 42.71 7.90
N ILE A 233 16.55 42.71 7.32
CA ILE A 233 15.77 43.92 7.07
C ILE A 233 15.45 44.62 8.40
N ASN A 234 14.96 43.89 9.40
CA ASN A 234 14.65 44.46 10.71
C ASN A 234 15.89 44.99 11.43
N GLU A 235 17.05 44.34 11.31
CA GLU A 235 18.33 44.83 11.83
C GLU A 235 18.78 46.10 11.12
N MET A 236 18.67 46.16 9.79
CA MET A 236 18.96 47.37 9.00
C MET A 236 18.06 48.54 9.40
N VAL A 237 16.75 48.28 9.61
CA VAL A 237 15.79 49.30 10.08
C VAL A 237 16.13 49.77 11.51
N ARG A 238 16.50 48.86 12.42
CA ARG A 238 16.89 49.21 13.80
C ARG A 238 18.18 50.00 13.87
N HIS A 239 19.15 49.70 13.01
CA HIS A 239 20.44 50.40 12.95
C HIS A 239 20.43 51.60 12.01
N GLN A 240 19.32 51.88 11.33
CA GLN A 240 19.17 53.11 10.59
C GLN A 240 19.17 54.26 11.61
N PRO A 241 20.19 55.15 11.61
CA PRO A 241 20.20 56.26 12.55
C PRO A 241 18.89 57.02 12.37
N PRO A 242 18.26 57.49 13.48
CA PRO A 242 17.02 58.25 13.38
C PRO A 242 17.28 59.34 12.35
N ARG A 243 16.52 59.32 11.25
CA ARG A 243 16.63 60.35 10.21
C ARG A 243 16.38 61.66 10.92
N ARG A 244 17.45 62.39 11.26
CA ARG A 244 17.33 63.77 11.71
C ARG A 244 16.60 64.44 10.58
N HIS A 245 15.35 64.84 10.81
CA HIS A 245 14.63 65.71 9.89
C HIS A 245 15.53 66.93 9.69
N ARG A 246 16.29 66.94 8.59
CA ARG A 246 16.97 68.14 8.14
C ARG A 246 15.85 69.01 7.61
N SER A 247 15.29 69.81 8.51
CA SER A 247 14.44 70.94 8.16
C SER A 247 15.18 71.72 7.05
N PRO A 248 14.58 71.87 5.86
CA PRO A 248 15.23 72.55 4.74
C PRO A 248 15.61 73.97 5.17
N ARG A 249 16.91 74.24 5.29
CA ARG A 249 17.46 75.53 5.75
C ARG A 249 17.63 76.56 4.64
N THR A 250 17.34 76.21 3.39
CA THR A 250 17.46 77.14 2.26
C THR A 250 16.08 77.59 1.79
N ALA A 251 15.91 78.91 1.63
CA ALA A 251 14.66 79.52 1.14
C ALA A 251 14.23 78.98 -0.24
N ARG A 252 15.19 78.55 -1.08
CA ARG A 252 14.90 77.88 -2.36
C ARG A 252 14.29 76.48 -2.21
N ALA A 253 14.56 75.77 -1.12
CA ALA A 253 14.01 74.44 -0.86
C ALA A 253 12.61 74.50 -0.23
N GLN A 254 12.30 75.58 0.50
CA GLN A 254 10.94 75.82 1.04
C GLN A 254 9.94 76.21 -0.05
N ASN A 255 10.39 76.81 -1.15
CA ASN A 255 9.52 77.33 -2.22
C ASN A 255 9.43 76.46 -3.48
N ARG A 256 10.07 75.27 -3.54
CA ARG A 256 10.09 74.44 -4.77
C ARG A 256 9.11 73.28 -4.80
N PHE A 257 8.45 72.98 -3.69
CA PHE A 257 7.38 72.00 -3.68
C PHE A 257 6.27 72.54 -2.78
N ALA A 258 5.24 73.13 -3.38
CA ALA A 258 3.94 73.13 -2.73
C ALA A 258 3.67 71.67 -2.33
N PRO A 259 3.22 71.38 -1.10
CA PRO A 259 2.83 70.03 -0.74
C PRO A 259 1.85 69.56 -1.82
N LEU A 260 2.22 68.53 -2.57
CA LEU A 260 1.25 67.82 -3.39
C LEU A 260 0.13 67.48 -2.43
N ALA A 261 -1.06 68.02 -2.70
CA ALA A 261 -2.26 67.73 -1.92
C ALA A 261 -2.30 66.22 -1.65
N GLU A 262 -2.64 65.86 -0.42
CA GLU A 262 -2.75 64.48 0.02
C GLU A 262 -3.53 63.70 -1.05
N GLN A 263 -2.85 62.80 -1.78
CA GLN A 263 -3.47 61.93 -2.79
C GLN A 263 -4.27 60.80 -2.10
N GLU A 264 -5.04 61.14 -1.06
CA GLU A 264 -5.95 60.21 -0.37
C GLU A 264 -7.21 59.93 -1.21
N GLU A 265 -7.45 60.64 -2.32
CA GLU A 265 -8.71 60.58 -3.07
C GLU A 265 -8.71 59.73 -4.36
N LEU A 266 -7.65 58.99 -4.70
CA LEU A 266 -7.59 58.19 -5.94
C LEU A 266 -7.51 56.68 -5.72
N LEU A 267 -7.91 56.17 -4.55
CA LEU A 267 -8.27 54.77 -4.43
C LEU A 267 -9.72 54.61 -4.86
N PRO A 268 -10.01 53.93 -5.99
CA PRO A 268 -11.39 53.63 -6.35
C PRO A 268 -12.02 52.86 -5.21
N GLU A 269 -13.19 53.36 -4.78
CA GLU A 269 -14.06 52.71 -3.82
C GLU A 269 -14.17 51.21 -4.22
N PRO A 270 -13.80 50.26 -3.33
CA PRO A 270 -13.93 48.86 -3.67
C PRO A 270 -15.40 48.60 -3.99
N PRO A 271 -15.73 47.98 -5.15
CA PRO A 271 -17.12 47.70 -5.49
C PRO A 271 -17.74 46.90 -4.34
N ALA A 272 -18.89 47.39 -3.87
CA ALA A 272 -19.64 46.81 -2.76
C ALA A 272 -19.71 45.28 -2.94
N ALA A 273 -19.18 44.55 -1.96
CA ALA A 273 -19.23 43.10 -1.97
C ALA A 273 -20.70 42.67 -2.14
N PRO A 274 -21.01 41.78 -3.11
CA PRO A 274 -22.36 41.27 -3.25
C PRO A 274 -22.74 40.58 -1.94
N VAL A 275 -23.79 41.11 -1.31
CA VAL A 275 -24.40 40.52 -0.12
C VAL A 275 -24.96 39.17 -0.55
N THR A 276 -24.18 38.11 -0.37
CA THR A 276 -24.65 36.74 -0.51
C THR A 276 -25.66 36.50 0.59
N ARG A 277 -26.94 36.73 0.27
CA ARG A 277 -28.09 36.32 1.08
C ARG A 277 -27.96 34.83 1.32
N LEU A 278 -27.50 34.46 2.52
CA LEU A 278 -27.58 33.11 3.04
C LEU A 278 -29.06 32.75 3.15
N GLY A 279 -29.58 32.16 2.08
CA GLY A 279 -30.86 31.49 2.03
C GLY A 279 -30.85 30.38 3.07
N ARG A 280 -31.45 30.67 4.23
CA ARG A 280 -31.73 29.75 5.31
C ARG A 280 -32.80 28.77 4.82
N LEU A 281 -32.40 27.73 4.07
CA LEU A 281 -33.27 26.61 3.74
C LEU A 281 -33.45 25.74 4.98
N ARG A 282 -34.49 26.11 5.74
CA ARG A 282 -35.14 25.30 6.77
C ARG A 282 -36.16 24.40 6.05
N GLY A 283 -35.82 23.14 5.87
CA GLY A 283 -36.79 22.05 5.60
C GLY A 283 -36.29 20.85 6.41
N VAL A 284 -36.91 20.39 7.49
CA VAL A 284 -38.29 19.89 7.67
C VAL A 284 -38.58 18.74 6.71
N HIS A 285 -38.41 17.52 7.23
CA HIS A 285 -39.15 16.25 7.03
C HIS A 285 -38.28 15.18 7.74
N ARG A 286 -38.60 14.51 8.85
CA ARG A 286 -39.84 13.94 9.41
C ARG A 286 -40.63 13.09 8.41
N THR A 287 -40.37 11.78 8.45
CA THR A 287 -41.30 10.63 8.63
C THR A 287 -40.45 9.35 8.53
N SER A 288 -40.36 8.58 9.63
CA SER A 288 -40.97 7.25 9.86
C SER A 288 -40.23 6.11 9.16
#